data_AF-A0A1A2FWX6-F1
#
_entry.id   AF-A0A1A2FWX6-F1
#
_cell.length_a   1.000
_cell.length_b   1.000
_cell.length_c   1.000
_cell.angle_alpha   90.00
_cell.angle_beta   90.00
_cell.angle_gamma   90.00
#
_symmetry.space_group_name_H-M   'P 1'
#
loop_
_entity.id
_entity.type
_entity.pdbx_description
1 polymer ?
#
loop_
_entity_poly.entity_id
_entity_poly.type
_entity_poly.pdbx_seq_one_letter_code
_entity_poly.pdbx_strand_id
1 'polypeptide(L)'
;MNGVAVAVVVFGGRRVPGALSGLPTHRADGADDVDAAIGPHQRLVVVGGDADLAAVLSRLLRAERLDIEVAYVPRRRTPATRVYRLPAGRRAARRARRGSARRVTLIRDETGSAIVGRACWLPADDRRLLHGEAVVDDVTLFDGEVAAVWVEPTPAMPGLRASVRSGIWRRWVAGRAAQLGSTGVTVVRDGVAAPRAARRSTFYRHVEGWLLVTS
;
A
#
# COMPACT_ATOMS: atom_id res chain seq x y z
N MET A 1 10.51 -31.28 1.33
CA MET A 1 9.18 -30.97 0.75
C MET A 1 9.36 -29.79 -0.20
N ASN A 2 9.24 -30.01 -1.52
CA ASN A 2 9.31 -28.92 -2.51
C ASN A 2 8.04 -28.07 -2.40
N GLY A 3 8.09 -27.03 -1.57
CA GLY A 3 7.02 -26.03 -1.50
C GLY A 3 6.80 -25.45 -2.89
N VAL A 4 5.55 -25.29 -3.31
CA VAL A 4 5.26 -24.65 -4.59
C VAL A 4 5.76 -23.22 -4.51
N ALA A 5 6.76 -22.87 -5.33
CA ALA A 5 7.48 -21.62 -5.21
C ALA A 5 6.59 -20.38 -5.38
N VAL A 6 5.49 -20.47 -6.13
CA VAL A 6 4.65 -19.33 -6.50
C VAL A 6 3.16 -19.67 -6.41
N ALA A 7 2.38 -18.82 -5.75
CA ALA A 7 0.92 -18.87 -5.75
C ALA A 7 0.32 -17.54 -6.23
N VAL A 8 -0.90 -17.60 -6.77
CA VAL A 8 -1.65 -16.43 -7.25
C VAL A 8 -2.80 -16.15 -6.28
N VAL A 9 -2.88 -14.91 -5.80
CA VAL A 9 -4.02 -14.43 -5.02
C VAL A 9 -4.85 -13.50 -5.89
N VAL A 10 -6.10 -13.87 -6.15
CA VAL A 10 -6.98 -13.18 -7.09
C VAL A 10 -8.16 -12.58 -6.34
N PHE A 11 -8.34 -11.27 -6.49
CA PHE A 11 -9.38 -10.51 -5.80
C PHE A 11 -10.53 -10.12 -6.72
N GLY A 12 -11.74 -10.02 -6.18
CA GLY A 12 -12.90 -9.38 -6.81
C GLY A 12 -13.40 -10.08 -8.08
N GLY A 13 -13.46 -11.42 -8.06
CA GLY A 13 -13.98 -12.22 -9.18
C GLY A 13 -13.18 -12.11 -10.49
N ARG A 14 -11.96 -11.57 -10.45
CA ARG A 14 -11.13 -11.36 -11.64
C ARG A 14 -10.66 -12.68 -12.24
N ARG A 15 -10.39 -12.67 -13.54
CA ARG A 15 -9.79 -13.83 -14.23
C ARG A 15 -8.27 -13.83 -14.06
N VAL A 16 -7.72 -15.02 -13.84
CA VAL A 16 -6.26 -15.23 -13.84
C VAL A 16 -5.71 -14.89 -15.24
N PRO A 17 -4.73 -13.98 -15.36
CA PRO A 17 -4.05 -13.74 -16.62
C PRO A 17 -3.39 -15.01 -17.16
N GLY A 18 -3.50 -15.28 -18.46
CA GLY A 18 -2.94 -16.51 -19.06
C GLY A 18 -1.44 -16.74 -18.83
N ALA A 19 -0.65 -15.68 -18.57
CA ALA A 19 0.77 -15.84 -18.20
C ALA A 19 0.99 -16.48 -16.81
N LEU A 20 -0.07 -16.60 -16.00
CA LEU A 20 -0.10 -17.17 -14.66
C LEU A 20 -0.95 -18.46 -14.62
N SER A 21 -1.38 -18.99 -15.76
CA SER A 21 -2.15 -20.23 -15.82
C SER A 21 -1.35 -21.41 -15.28
N GLY A 22 -2.01 -22.33 -14.58
CA GLY A 22 -1.39 -23.54 -14.02
C GLY A 22 -0.66 -23.33 -12.69
N LEU A 23 -0.62 -22.11 -12.15
CA LEU A 23 -0.15 -21.85 -10.79
C LEU A 23 -1.28 -22.09 -9.76
N PRO A 24 -0.97 -22.55 -8.54
CA PRO A 24 -1.93 -22.57 -7.45
C PRO A 24 -2.59 -21.21 -7.30
N THR A 25 -3.92 -21.19 -7.26
CA THR A 25 -4.71 -19.97 -7.28
C THR A 25 -5.66 -19.95 -6.10
N HIS A 26 -5.52 -18.92 -5.27
CA HIS A 26 -6.40 -18.61 -4.15
C HIS A 26 -7.29 -17.45 -4.56
N ARG A 27 -8.61 -17.62 -4.43
CA ARG A 27 -9.54 -16.50 -4.54
C ARG A 27 -9.66 -15.87 -3.17
N ALA A 28 -9.51 -14.55 -3.13
CA ALA A 28 -9.60 -13.79 -1.89
C ALA A 28 -10.80 -12.84 -1.97
N ASP A 29 -11.81 -13.16 -1.16
CA ASP A 29 -12.98 -12.34 -0.92
C ASP A 29 -12.94 -11.74 0.51
N GLY A 30 -12.09 -12.29 1.39
CA GLY A 30 -11.83 -11.77 2.74
C GLY A 30 -10.39 -11.98 3.23
N ALA A 31 -10.15 -11.63 4.49
CA ALA A 31 -8.83 -11.72 5.12
C ALA A 31 -8.35 -13.17 5.29
N ASP A 32 -9.26 -14.08 5.64
CA ASP A 32 -8.93 -15.50 5.91
C ASP A 32 -8.43 -16.22 4.64
N ASP A 33 -8.94 -15.85 3.48
CA ASP A 33 -8.48 -16.39 2.19
C ASP A 33 -7.02 -16.01 1.88
N VAL A 34 -6.62 -14.80 2.30
CA VAL A 34 -5.25 -14.33 2.14
C VAL A 34 -4.31 -15.09 3.06
N ASP A 35 -4.74 -15.39 4.29
CA ASP A 35 -3.94 -16.17 5.24
C ASP A 35 -3.66 -17.59 4.76
N ALA A 36 -4.66 -18.24 4.16
CA ALA A 36 -4.48 -19.54 3.54
C ALA A 36 -3.41 -19.53 2.43
N ALA A 37 -3.24 -18.40 1.73
CA ALA A 37 -2.22 -18.23 0.69
C ALA A 37 -0.81 -17.92 1.26
N ILE A 38 -0.70 -17.33 2.45
CA ILE A 38 0.60 -16.97 3.06
C ILE A 38 1.44 -18.19 3.48
N GLY A 39 0.83 -19.39 3.54
CA GLY A 39 1.43 -20.63 4.03
C GLY A 39 2.75 -21.09 3.36
N PRO A 40 2.75 -22.10 2.47
CA PRO A 40 3.98 -22.79 2.02
C PRO A 40 4.72 -22.08 0.87
N HIS A 41 4.26 -20.90 0.44
CA HIS A 41 4.72 -20.25 -0.78
C HIS A 41 5.84 -19.25 -0.52
N GLN A 42 6.87 -19.26 -1.37
CA GLN A 42 7.96 -18.27 -1.32
C GLN A 42 7.59 -16.98 -2.06
N ARG A 43 6.61 -17.03 -2.97
CA ARG A 43 6.12 -15.90 -3.75
C ARG A 43 4.61 -15.87 -3.86
N LEU A 44 4.02 -14.70 -3.65
CA LEU A 44 2.62 -14.40 -3.91
C LEU A 44 2.45 -13.43 -5.07
N VAL A 45 1.60 -13.77 -6.03
CA VAL A 45 1.23 -12.92 -7.15
C VAL A 45 -0.15 -12.35 -6.91
N VAL A 46 -0.23 -11.06 -6.58
CA VAL A 46 -1.47 -10.34 -6.30
C VAL A 46 -2.10 -9.82 -7.59
N VAL A 47 -3.22 -10.42 -7.99
CA VAL A 47 -4.04 -9.96 -9.12
C VAL A 47 -5.17 -9.10 -8.58
N GLY A 48 -4.92 -7.79 -8.49
CA GLY A 48 -5.84 -6.86 -7.83
C GLY A 48 -5.51 -5.37 -7.98
N GLY A 49 -6.23 -4.52 -7.25
CA GLY A 49 -5.99 -3.09 -7.09
C GLY A 49 -5.01 -2.77 -5.95
N ASP A 50 -4.83 -1.48 -5.63
CA ASP A 50 -3.89 -1.05 -4.58
C ASP A 50 -4.35 -1.54 -3.20
N ALA A 51 -5.66 -1.47 -2.92
CA ALA A 51 -6.25 -1.99 -1.68
C ALA A 51 -6.02 -3.50 -1.50
N ASP A 52 -6.07 -4.28 -2.58
CA ASP A 52 -5.84 -5.73 -2.56
C ASP A 52 -4.37 -6.04 -2.21
N LEU A 53 -3.42 -5.30 -2.80
CA LEU A 53 -2.01 -5.41 -2.47
C LEU A 53 -1.72 -4.98 -1.02
N ALA A 54 -2.32 -3.87 -0.59
CA ALA A 54 -2.22 -3.39 0.79
C ALA A 54 -2.75 -4.42 1.79
N ALA A 55 -3.87 -5.08 1.49
CA ALA A 55 -4.42 -6.14 2.31
C ALA A 55 -3.44 -7.31 2.45
N VAL A 56 -2.87 -7.81 1.35
CA VAL A 56 -1.86 -8.88 1.37
C VAL A 56 -0.64 -8.49 2.20
N LEU A 57 -0.07 -7.30 1.99
CA LEU A 57 1.08 -6.85 2.79
C LEU A 57 0.73 -6.66 4.27
N SER A 58 -0.49 -6.20 4.58
CA SER A 58 -0.95 -6.07 5.96
C SER A 58 -1.09 -7.43 6.64
N ARG A 59 -1.43 -8.50 5.91
CA ARG A 59 -1.47 -9.87 6.43
C ARG A 59 -0.07 -10.45 6.59
N LEU A 60 0.82 -10.28 5.61
CA LEU A 60 2.23 -10.69 5.71
C LEU A 60 2.94 -10.01 6.88
N LEU A 61 2.69 -8.72 7.08
CA LEU A 61 3.22 -7.96 8.21
C LEU A 61 2.76 -8.55 9.56
N ARG A 62 1.47 -8.92 9.69
CA ARG A 62 0.93 -9.53 10.91
C ARG A 62 1.45 -10.95 11.15
N ALA A 63 1.76 -11.66 10.09
CA ALA A 63 2.31 -13.01 10.14
C ALA A 63 3.85 -13.03 10.29
N GLU A 64 4.51 -11.86 10.30
CA GLU A 64 5.97 -11.74 10.29
C GLU A 64 6.62 -12.44 9.08
N ARG A 65 5.93 -12.41 7.93
CA ARG A 65 6.32 -13.09 6.68
C ARG A 65 6.72 -12.15 5.55
N LEU A 66 7.41 -11.04 5.87
CA LEU A 66 7.93 -10.11 4.84
C LEU A 66 9.12 -10.70 4.04
N ASP A 67 9.56 -11.91 4.40
CA ASP A 67 10.46 -12.78 3.61
C ASP A 67 9.79 -13.33 2.33
N ILE A 68 8.46 -13.28 2.23
CA ILE A 68 7.73 -13.72 1.03
C ILE A 68 7.83 -12.66 -0.07
N GLU A 69 8.22 -13.10 -1.26
CA GLU A 69 8.24 -12.25 -2.45
C GLU A 69 6.83 -11.92 -2.91
N VAL A 70 6.56 -10.65 -3.24
CA VAL A 70 5.25 -10.21 -3.68
C VAL A 70 5.35 -9.58 -5.06
N ALA A 71 4.61 -10.14 -6.00
CA ALA A 71 4.44 -9.58 -7.33
C ALA A 71 3.06 -8.95 -7.47
N TYR A 72 2.98 -7.77 -8.10
CA TYR A 72 1.74 -7.03 -8.26
C TYR A 72 1.28 -7.00 -9.72
N VAL A 73 0.04 -7.42 -9.97
CA VAL A 73 -0.56 -7.55 -11.30
C VAL A 73 -1.90 -6.82 -11.39
N PRO A 74 -1.88 -5.48 -11.48
CA PRO A 74 -3.09 -4.70 -11.67
C PRO A 74 -3.53 -4.69 -13.13
N ARG A 75 -4.84 -4.53 -13.35
CA ARG A 75 -5.41 -4.43 -14.71
C ARG A 75 -4.95 -3.17 -15.46
N ARG A 76 -4.81 -2.05 -14.74
CA ARG A 76 -4.44 -0.72 -15.26
C ARG A 76 -3.38 -0.10 -14.35
N ARG A 77 -2.77 1.00 -14.78
CA ARG A 77 -1.86 1.76 -13.91
C ARG A 77 -2.63 2.34 -12.71
N THR A 78 -2.07 2.16 -11.53
CA THR A 78 -2.56 2.65 -10.24
C THR A 78 -1.52 3.56 -9.57
N PRO A 79 -1.86 4.31 -8.50
CA PRO A 79 -0.86 4.97 -7.67
C PRO A 79 0.31 4.06 -7.28
N ALA A 80 0.07 2.84 -6.78
CA ALA A 80 1.16 1.92 -6.42
C ALA A 80 2.07 1.58 -7.61
N THR A 81 1.51 1.36 -8.81
CA THR A 81 2.37 1.12 -9.99
C THR A 81 3.28 2.31 -10.32
N ARG A 82 2.87 3.54 -10.00
CA ARG A 82 3.70 4.74 -10.22
C ARG A 82 4.80 4.83 -9.17
N VAL A 83 4.47 4.60 -7.91
CA VAL A 83 5.43 4.56 -6.78
C VAL A 83 6.56 3.58 -7.08
N TYR A 84 6.20 2.36 -7.48
CA TYR A 84 7.16 1.28 -7.67
C TYR A 84 7.67 1.11 -9.11
N ARG A 85 7.23 1.97 -10.04
CA ARG A 85 7.56 1.92 -11.47
C ARG A 85 7.23 0.55 -12.12
N LEU A 86 6.10 -0.02 -11.74
CA LEU A 86 5.64 -1.34 -12.20
C LEU A 86 4.80 -1.24 -13.49
N PRO A 87 4.77 -2.31 -14.31
CA PRO A 87 3.85 -2.37 -15.44
C PRO A 87 2.43 -2.67 -14.94
N ALA A 88 1.47 -2.67 -15.86
CA ALA A 88 0.13 -3.20 -15.63
C ALA A 88 -0.24 -4.25 -16.69
N GLY A 89 -1.32 -4.98 -16.45
CA GLY A 89 -1.90 -5.96 -17.37
C GLY A 89 -0.96 -7.10 -17.72
N ARG A 90 -0.91 -7.48 -19.00
CA ARG A 90 -0.13 -8.63 -19.48
C ARG A 90 1.37 -8.51 -19.19
N ARG A 91 1.93 -7.30 -19.22
CA ARG A 91 3.35 -7.07 -18.89
C ARG A 91 3.62 -7.34 -17.40
N ALA A 92 2.72 -6.91 -16.52
CA ALA A 92 2.81 -7.19 -15.09
C ALA A 92 2.70 -8.69 -14.82
N ALA A 93 1.78 -9.39 -15.48
CA ALA A 93 1.62 -10.84 -15.31
C ALA A 93 2.88 -11.63 -15.73
N ARG A 94 3.52 -11.26 -16.86
CA ARG A 94 4.79 -11.89 -17.27
C ARG A 94 5.92 -11.63 -16.29
N ARG A 95 6.02 -10.39 -15.79
CA ARG A 95 7.01 -10.00 -14.78
C ARG A 95 6.80 -10.73 -13.46
N ALA A 96 5.56 -10.88 -13.01
CA ALA A 96 5.26 -11.57 -11.75
C ALA A 96 5.81 -13.01 -11.72
N ARG A 97 5.77 -13.70 -12.87
CA ARG A 97 6.26 -15.08 -12.98
C ARG A 97 7.77 -15.20 -13.09
N ARG A 98 8.42 -14.28 -13.81
CA ARG A 98 9.83 -14.42 -14.19
C ARG A 98 10.77 -13.49 -13.44
N GLY A 99 10.22 -12.48 -12.79
CA GLY A 99 11.04 -11.41 -12.28
C GLY A 99 11.73 -11.74 -10.97
N SER A 100 12.75 -10.97 -10.63
CA SER A 100 13.42 -11.04 -9.34
C SER A 100 12.82 -10.08 -8.32
N ALA A 101 12.89 -10.47 -7.05
CA ALA A 101 12.47 -9.63 -5.94
C ALA A 101 13.61 -8.73 -5.44
N ARG A 102 13.24 -7.53 -5.00
CA ARG A 102 14.13 -6.60 -4.29
C ARG A 102 13.42 -6.08 -3.06
N ARG A 103 14.18 -5.89 -1.98
CA ARG A 103 13.64 -5.29 -0.76
C ARG A 103 13.43 -3.79 -0.97
N VAL A 104 12.23 -3.32 -0.68
CA VAL A 104 11.86 -1.89 -0.71
C VAL A 104 11.20 -1.53 0.62
N THR A 105 11.20 -0.26 1.00
CA THR A 105 10.57 0.16 2.26
C THR A 105 9.08 -0.18 2.27
N LEU A 106 8.56 -0.52 3.45
CA LEU A 106 7.14 -0.65 3.73
C LEU A 106 6.70 0.51 4.62
N ILE A 107 5.56 1.12 4.35
CA ILE A 107 4.93 2.04 5.30
C ILE A 107 3.61 1.46 5.77
N ARG A 108 3.26 1.75 7.01
CA ARG A 108 2.02 1.32 7.66
C ARG A 108 1.47 2.46 8.50
N ASP A 109 0.24 2.31 8.93
CA ASP A 109 -0.34 3.19 9.94
C ASP A 109 -0.33 2.57 11.34
N GLU A 110 -0.87 3.32 12.31
CA GLU A 110 -1.04 2.86 13.69
C GLU A 110 -1.93 1.62 13.83
N THR A 111 -2.83 1.37 12.88
CA THR A 111 -3.72 0.19 12.87
C THR A 111 -3.04 -1.07 12.33
N GLY A 112 -1.80 -0.95 11.85
CA GLY A 112 -1.07 -2.04 11.21
C GLY A 112 -1.49 -2.30 9.76
N SER A 113 -2.15 -1.32 9.13
CA SER A 113 -2.50 -1.39 7.71
C SER A 113 -1.33 -0.85 6.88
N ALA A 114 -0.84 -1.66 5.94
CA ALA A 114 0.17 -1.25 4.97
C ALA A 114 -0.41 -0.25 3.96
N ILE A 115 0.40 0.69 3.48
CA ILE A 115 0.05 1.63 2.41
C ILE A 115 1.00 1.43 1.23
N VAL A 116 0.46 1.26 0.03
CA VAL A 116 1.26 0.89 -1.16
C VAL A 116 1.22 1.93 -2.28
N GLY A 117 0.14 2.70 -2.37
CA GLY A 117 -0.05 3.71 -3.41
C GLY A 117 -0.17 5.11 -2.81
N ARG A 118 -1.20 5.33 -1.99
CA ARG A 118 -1.46 6.63 -1.37
C ARG A 118 -2.40 6.50 -0.18
N ALA A 119 -2.07 7.18 0.90
CA ALA A 119 -3.01 7.54 1.94
C ALA A 119 -3.39 9.02 1.85
N CYS A 120 -4.59 9.35 2.33
CA CYS A 120 -5.11 10.71 2.39
C CYS A 120 -5.66 11.03 3.78
N TRP A 121 -5.35 12.22 4.28
CA TRP A 121 -6.12 12.87 5.33
C TRP A 121 -7.09 13.85 4.67
N LEU A 122 -8.38 13.55 4.78
CA LEU A 122 -9.47 14.36 4.24
C LEU A 122 -10.26 15.00 5.39
N PRO A 123 -10.97 16.11 5.14
CA PRO A 123 -11.96 16.64 6.09
C PRO A 123 -12.93 15.53 6.53
N ALA A 124 -13.28 15.52 7.81
CA ALA A 124 -14.30 14.61 8.34
C ALA A 124 -15.72 15.17 8.11
N ASP A 125 -16.69 14.27 8.02
CA ASP A 125 -18.12 14.59 7.90
C ASP A 125 -18.39 15.59 6.75
N ASP A 126 -19.26 16.57 6.98
CA ASP A 126 -19.62 17.62 6.01
C ASP A 126 -18.65 18.83 6.01
N ARG A 127 -17.49 18.70 6.67
CA ARG A 127 -16.50 19.81 6.74
C ARG A 127 -15.83 20.00 5.38
N ARG A 128 -15.55 21.25 5.03
CA ARG A 128 -14.82 21.60 3.79
C ARG A 128 -13.29 21.55 3.95
N LEU A 129 -12.81 21.78 5.16
CA LEU A 129 -11.38 21.87 5.48
C LEU A 129 -11.06 20.95 6.67
N LEU A 130 -9.86 20.39 6.64
CA LEU A 130 -9.22 19.67 7.74
C LEU A 130 -8.54 20.71 8.62
N HIS A 131 -8.93 20.79 9.90
CA HIS A 131 -8.29 21.66 10.88
C HIS A 131 -7.44 20.84 11.86
N GLY A 132 -6.16 21.19 11.96
CA GLY A 132 -5.21 20.53 12.85
C GLY A 132 -3.75 20.90 12.56
N GLU A 133 -2.85 20.05 13.03
CA GLU A 133 -1.41 20.18 12.84
C GLU A 133 -0.86 18.85 12.33
N ALA A 134 0.00 18.91 11.31
CA ALA A 134 0.75 17.75 10.87
C ALA A 134 2.23 18.02 10.69
N VAL A 135 3.02 17.00 11.03
CA VAL A 135 4.48 16.98 10.90
C VAL A 135 4.92 15.76 10.09
N VAL A 136 6.06 15.90 9.41
CA VAL A 136 6.80 14.80 8.80
C VAL A 136 8.18 14.77 9.43
N ASP A 137 8.48 13.75 10.23
CA ASP A 137 9.58 13.74 11.18
C ASP A 137 9.60 15.06 12.01
N ASP A 138 10.60 15.92 11.82
CA ASP A 138 10.77 17.21 12.50
C ASP A 138 10.26 18.42 11.69
N VAL A 139 9.71 18.19 10.49
CA VAL A 139 9.25 19.26 9.59
C VAL A 139 7.74 19.44 9.71
N THR A 140 7.31 20.62 10.14
CA THR A 140 5.89 21.02 10.10
C THR A 140 5.39 21.05 8.65
N LEU A 141 4.41 20.21 8.35
CA LEU A 141 3.76 20.13 7.04
C LEU A 141 2.65 21.19 6.92
N PHE A 142 1.87 21.37 7.97
CA PHE A 142 0.93 22.48 8.15
C PHE A 142 0.51 22.61 9.62
N ASP A 143 0.06 23.81 9.98
CA ASP A 143 -0.66 24.12 11.21
C ASP A 143 -1.85 25.03 10.81
N GLY A 144 -3.08 24.64 11.16
CA GLY A 144 -4.31 25.31 10.79
C GLY A 144 -5.19 24.52 9.83
N GLU A 145 -5.71 25.17 8.78
CA GLU A 145 -6.72 24.59 7.88
C GLU A 145 -6.16 24.24 6.49
N VAL A 146 -6.43 23.01 6.03
CA VAL A 146 -6.04 22.54 4.70
C VAL A 146 -7.16 21.75 4.03
N ALA A 147 -7.19 21.72 2.69
CA ALA A 147 -8.20 20.98 1.95
C ALA A 147 -8.03 19.45 2.01
N ALA A 148 -6.78 18.97 2.11
CA ALA A 148 -6.41 17.57 2.29
C ALA A 148 -4.88 17.46 2.42
N VAL A 149 -4.40 16.32 2.91
CA VAL A 149 -3.00 15.90 2.82
C VAL A 149 -2.90 14.57 2.10
N TRP A 150 -1.88 14.41 1.26
CA TRP A 150 -1.51 13.13 0.66
C TRP A 150 -0.23 12.61 1.28
N VAL A 151 -0.20 11.31 1.57
CA VAL A 151 0.98 10.59 2.03
C VAL A 151 1.23 9.44 1.06
N GLU A 152 2.42 9.38 0.48
CA GLU A 152 2.80 8.33 -0.48
C GLU A 152 4.04 7.59 0.02
N PRO A 153 4.10 6.25 -0.16
CA PRO A 153 5.33 5.51 0.04
C PRO A 153 6.40 5.97 -0.96
N THR A 154 7.67 5.90 -0.55
CA THR A 154 8.82 5.99 -1.44
C THR A 154 9.58 4.69 -1.35
N PRO A 155 9.94 3.97 -2.44
CA PRO A 155 10.57 2.65 -2.33
C PRO A 155 11.94 2.64 -1.62
N ALA A 156 12.58 3.80 -1.54
CA ALA A 156 13.84 4.04 -0.85
C ALA A 156 13.62 4.84 0.44
N MET A 157 14.67 4.90 1.26
CA MET A 157 14.71 5.76 2.44
C MET A 157 14.43 7.23 2.04
N PRO A 158 13.69 8.01 2.86
CA PRO A 158 13.27 7.70 4.22
C PRO A 158 11.95 6.89 4.33
N GLY A 159 11.31 6.54 3.22
CA GLY A 159 10.22 5.56 3.16
C GLY A 159 8.84 6.15 2.89
N LEU A 160 8.60 7.41 3.23
CA LEU A 160 7.40 8.14 2.81
C LEU A 160 7.68 9.59 2.43
N ARG A 161 6.69 10.18 1.77
CA ARG A 161 6.58 11.62 1.56
C ARG A 161 5.14 12.08 1.78
N ALA A 162 4.97 13.31 2.27
CA ALA A 162 3.66 13.93 2.41
C ALA A 162 3.62 15.31 1.75
N SER A 163 2.42 15.74 1.36
CA SER A 163 2.17 17.05 0.78
C SER A 163 0.76 17.50 1.12
N VAL A 164 0.61 18.76 1.51
CA VAL A 164 -0.70 19.43 1.49
C VAL A 164 -1.22 19.46 0.05
N ARG A 165 -2.52 19.24 -0.13
CA ARG A 165 -3.19 19.40 -1.41
C ARG A 165 -3.48 20.88 -1.66
N SER A 166 -2.47 21.63 -2.10
CA SER A 166 -2.58 23.05 -2.47
C SER A 166 -2.21 23.28 -3.93
N GLY A 167 -3.12 23.91 -4.70
CA GLY A 167 -2.82 24.51 -6.01
C GLY A 167 -2.13 23.62 -7.06
N ILE A 168 -1.46 24.27 -8.01
CA ILE A 168 -0.73 23.64 -9.14
C ILE A 168 0.63 23.07 -8.69
N TRP A 169 1.24 23.66 -7.66
CA TRP A 169 2.56 23.29 -7.16
C TRP A 169 2.48 22.56 -5.81
N ARG A 170 2.86 21.28 -5.82
CA ARG A 170 2.88 20.42 -4.63
C ARG A 170 4.28 20.35 -4.07
N ARG A 171 4.47 20.87 -2.86
CA ARG A 171 5.72 20.68 -2.12
C ARG A 171 5.64 19.38 -1.33
N TRP A 172 6.43 18.40 -1.74
CA TRP A 172 6.58 17.15 -1.01
C TRP A 172 7.64 17.30 0.09
N VAL A 173 7.30 16.84 1.29
CA VAL A 173 8.23 16.66 2.41
C VAL A 173 8.47 15.17 2.56
N ALA A 174 9.72 14.72 2.51
CA ALA A 174 10.09 13.33 2.70
C ALA A 174 10.48 13.09 4.16
N GLY A 175 10.14 11.92 4.70
CA GLY A 175 10.47 11.54 6.07
C GLY A 175 10.16 10.08 6.36
N ARG A 176 10.33 9.70 7.63
CA ARG A 176 10.08 8.32 8.09
C ARG A 176 8.68 8.17 8.64
N ALA A 177 8.15 9.22 9.25
CA ALA A 177 6.82 9.26 9.81
C ALA A 177 6.09 10.55 9.41
N ALA A 178 4.78 10.47 9.22
CA ALA A 178 3.88 11.59 9.09
C ALA A 178 2.81 11.47 10.18
N GLN A 179 2.66 12.49 11.02
CA GLN A 179 1.75 12.48 12.16
C GLN A 179 0.77 13.63 12.03
N LEU A 180 -0.49 13.38 12.38
CA LEU A 180 -1.57 14.37 12.39
C LEU A 180 -2.25 14.36 13.77
N GLY A 181 -2.41 15.55 14.34
CA GLY A 181 -3.43 15.85 15.35
C GLY A 181 -4.48 16.76 14.74
N SER A 182 -5.77 16.42 14.87
CA SER A 182 -6.86 17.19 14.29
C SER A 182 -8.13 17.17 15.14
N THR A 183 -9.06 18.06 14.81
CA THR A 183 -10.40 18.07 15.39
C THR A 183 -11.30 16.97 14.80
N GLY A 184 -10.93 16.46 13.62
CA GLY A 184 -11.57 15.35 12.90
C GLY A 184 -10.89 15.12 11.56
N VAL A 185 -10.64 13.86 11.20
CA VAL A 185 -10.07 13.47 9.89
C VAL A 185 -10.68 12.18 9.38
N THR A 186 -11.02 12.15 8.09
CA THR A 186 -11.30 10.91 7.36
C THR A 186 -10.00 10.40 6.76
N VAL A 187 -9.56 9.22 7.21
CA VAL A 187 -8.35 8.56 6.69
C VAL A 187 -8.73 7.65 5.53
N VAL A 188 -8.15 7.85 4.35
CA VAL A 188 -8.33 6.96 3.20
C VAL A 188 -7.01 6.27 2.89
N ARG A 189 -7.01 4.95 2.78
CA ARG A 189 -5.85 4.09 2.54
C ARG A 189 -6.01 3.37 1.22
N ASP A 190 -5.19 3.71 0.23
CA ASP A 190 -5.22 3.06 -1.10
C ASP A 190 -6.63 3.01 -1.72
N GLY A 191 -7.42 4.05 -1.47
CA GLY A 191 -8.81 4.21 -1.93
C GLY A 191 -9.89 3.72 -0.96
N VAL A 192 -9.53 3.09 0.15
CA VAL A 192 -10.47 2.59 1.16
C VAL A 192 -10.55 3.54 2.36
N ALA A 193 -11.73 4.10 2.61
CA ALA A 193 -11.95 4.96 3.77
C ALA A 193 -11.97 4.15 5.07
N ALA A 194 -11.40 4.72 6.13
CA ALA A 194 -11.58 4.23 7.49
C ALA A 194 -13.08 4.26 7.86
N PRO A 195 -13.57 3.33 8.67
CA PRO A 195 -14.99 3.26 9.03
C PRO A 195 -15.45 4.45 9.88
N ARG A 196 -14.54 5.14 10.57
CA ARG A 196 -14.84 6.26 11.46
C ARG A 196 -13.80 7.37 11.30
N ALA A 197 -14.23 8.61 11.48
CA ALA A 197 -13.33 9.73 11.62
C ALA A 197 -12.43 9.56 12.85
N ALA A 198 -11.19 10.04 12.75
CA ALA A 198 -10.22 10.03 13.83
C ALA A 198 -9.88 11.47 14.26
N ARG A 199 -9.23 11.62 15.41
CA ARG A 199 -8.58 12.89 15.83
C ARG A 199 -7.06 12.84 15.71
N ARG A 200 -6.51 11.65 15.51
CA ARG A 200 -5.09 11.42 15.32
C ARG A 200 -4.92 10.37 14.25
N SER A 201 -3.87 10.49 13.46
CA SER A 201 -3.48 9.48 12.48
C SER A 201 -1.99 9.57 12.26
N THR A 202 -1.32 8.42 12.09
CA THR A 202 0.12 8.36 11.89
C THR A 202 0.48 7.34 10.83
N PHE A 203 1.23 7.76 9.83
CA PHE A 203 1.87 6.85 8.88
C PHE A 203 3.36 6.80 9.18
N TYR A 204 3.95 5.61 9.16
CA TYR A 204 5.37 5.46 9.41
C TYR A 204 5.96 4.31 8.60
N ARG A 205 7.25 4.45 8.27
CA ARG A 205 8.04 3.38 7.70
C ARG A 205 8.21 2.27 8.73
N HIS A 206 7.83 1.07 8.35
CA HIS A 206 8.11 -0.12 9.13
C HIS A 206 9.62 -0.42 9.14
N VAL A 207 10.10 -1.12 10.18
CA VAL A 207 11.53 -1.40 10.34
C VAL A 207 12.04 -2.31 9.23
N GLU A 208 11.25 -3.32 8.85
CA GLU A 208 11.53 -4.19 7.72
C GLU A 208 10.82 -3.70 6.45
N GLY A 209 11.52 -3.78 5.32
CA GLY A 209 10.93 -3.65 4.00
C GLY A 209 10.24 -4.93 3.53
N TRP A 210 9.59 -4.87 2.38
CA TRP A 210 9.00 -6.05 1.73
C TRP A 210 9.73 -6.39 0.43
N LEU A 211 9.69 -7.66 0.04
CA LEU A 211 10.30 -8.15 -1.19
C LEU A 211 9.35 -7.94 -2.38
N LEU A 212 9.60 -6.91 -3.18
CA LEU A 212 8.82 -6.60 -4.37
C LEU A 212 9.46 -7.19 -5.63
N VAL A 213 8.68 -7.91 -6.45
CA VAL A 213 9.11 -8.39 -7.77
C VAL A 213 9.09 -7.26 -8.81
N THR A 214 10.25 -6.86 -9.36
CA THR A 214 10.37 -5.65 -10.19
C THR A 214 10.95 -5.77 -11.59
N SER A 215 11.81 -6.75 -11.87
CA SER A 215 12.51 -6.88 -13.15
C SER A 215 12.12 -8.17 -13.83
#